data_AF-A0A940Z7K0-F1
#
_entry.id   AF-A0A940Z7K0-F1
#
_cell.length_a   1.000
_cell.length_b   1.000
_cell.length_c   1.000
_cell.angle_alpha   90.00
_cell.angle_beta   90.00
_cell.angle_gamma   90.00
#
_symmetry.space_group_name_H-M   'P 1'
#
loop_
_entity.id
_entity.type
_entity.pdbx_description
1 polymer ?
#
loop_
_entity_poly.entity_id
_entity_poly.type
_entity_poly.pdbx_seq_one_letter_code
_entity_poly.pdbx_strand_id
1 'polypeptide(L)' 'MSEQSIVQFTQKQKTTALVIGGTLGALVGLAGAYLLAQNAERDQKPVNISPGEGVKLAVLVLGLLRSIATLHE' A
#
# COMPACT_ATOMS: atom_id res chain seq x y z
N MET A 1 -16.95 -27.64 24.37
CA MET A 1 -15.62 -27.05 24.60
C MET A 1 -14.81 -27.32 23.34
N SER A 2 -14.96 -26.46 22.33
CA SER A 2 -14.31 -26.59 21.03
C SER A 2 -13.01 -25.79 21.05
N GLU A 3 -11.88 -26.50 21.12
CA GLU A 3 -10.54 -25.94 20.97
C GLU A 3 -10.48 -25.07 19.72
N GLN A 4 -10.28 -23.77 19.92
CA GLN A 4 -9.96 -22.88 18.83
C GLN A 4 -8.57 -23.24 18.32
N SER A 5 -8.52 -23.78 17.10
CA SER A 5 -7.30 -23.92 16.33
C SER A 5 -6.76 -22.51 16.04
N ILE A 6 -5.86 -22.03 16.90
CA ILE A 6 -5.14 -20.79 16.66
C ILE A 6 -4.33 -21.02 15.38
N VAL A 7 -4.72 -20.35 14.30
CA VAL A 7 -4.00 -20.41 13.01
C VAL A 7 -2.61 -19.82 13.24
N GLN A 8 -1.62 -20.68 13.49
CA GLN A 8 -0.24 -20.24 13.62
C GLN A 8 0.30 -19.94 12.22
N PHE A 9 0.58 -18.67 11.95
CA PHE A 9 1.33 -18.28 10.76
C PHE A 9 2.71 -18.91 10.82
N THR A 10 2.95 -19.90 9.97
CA THR A 10 4.27 -20.52 9.83
C THR A 10 5.27 -19.50 9.28
N GLN A 11 6.56 -19.67 9.57
CA GLN A 11 7.62 -18.82 9.01
C GLN A 11 7.54 -18.74 7.48
N LYS A 12 7.22 -19.86 6.82
CA LYS A 12 7.02 -19.91 5.38
C LYS A 12 5.88 -19.00 4.93
N GLN A 13 4.70 -19.08 5.56
CA GLN A 13 3.54 -18.24 5.23
C GLN A 13 3.82 -16.75 5.47
N LYS A 14 4.53 -16.41 6.55
CA LYS A 14 4.95 -15.03 6.83
C LYS A 14 5.88 -14.51 5.74
N THR A 15 6.91 -15.26 5.38
CA THR A 15 7.84 -14.88 4.30
C THR A 15 7.10 -14.76 2.96
N THR A 16 6.23 -15.70 2.62
CA THR A 16 5.43 -15.64 1.39
C THR A 16 4.52 -14.41 1.37
N ALA A 17 3.84 -14.09 2.48
CA ALA A 17 3.00 -12.90 2.57
C ALA A 17 3.80 -11.60 2.41
N LEU A 18 4.98 -11.52 3.02
CA LEU A 18 5.88 -10.36 2.90
C LEU A 18 6.41 -10.19 1.47
N VAL A 19 6.81 -11.29 0.81
CA VAL A 19 7.29 -11.24 -0.57
C VAL A 19 6.17 -10.81 -1.51
N ILE A 20 5.00 -11.46 -1.43
CA ILE A 20 3.87 -11.13 -2.30
C ILE A 20 3.40 -9.69 -2.05
N GLY A 21 3.18 -9.33 -0.78
CA GLY A 21 2.74 -7.99 -0.39
C GLY A 21 3.74 -6.91 -0.79
N GLY A 22 5.04 -7.16 -0.59
CA GLY A 22 6.11 -6.25 -0.99
C GLY A 22 6.17 -6.05 -2.50
N THR A 23 6.09 -7.14 -3.28
CA THR A 23 6.06 -7.06 -4.75
C THR A 23 4.84 -6.31 -5.25
N LEU A 24 3.64 -6.63 -4.74
CA LEU A 24 2.41 -5.93 -5.13
C LEU A 24 2.47 -4.44 -4.76
N GLY A 25 2.93 -4.10 -3.55
CA GLY A 25 3.09 -2.72 -3.12
C GLY A 25 4.06 -1.93 -4.01
N ALA A 26 5.18 -2.56 -4.39
CA ALA A 26 6.13 -1.96 -5.32
C ALA A 26 5.51 -1.72 -6.71
N LEU A 27 4.77 -2.70 -7.25
CA LEU A 27 4.08 -2.55 -8.54
C LEU A 27 3.04 -1.43 -8.50
N VAL A 28 2.26 -1.33 -7.42
CA VAL A 28 1.28 -0.25 -7.23
C VAL A 28 1.97 1.11 -7.15
N GLY A 29 3.08 1.22 -6.41
CA GLY A 29 3.88 2.43 -6.32
C GLY A 29 4.43 2.88 -7.68
N LEU A 30 4.98 1.93 -8.46
CA LEU A 30 5.46 2.19 -9.82
C LEU A 30 4.34 2.64 -10.75
N ALA A 31 3.17 1.99 -10.70
CA ALA A 31 2.01 2.38 -11.48
C ALA A 31 1.53 3.79 -11.13
N GLY A 32 1.49 4.15 -9.84
CA GLY A 32 1.14 5.50 -9.39
C GLY A 32 2.10 6.57 -9.93
N ALA A 33 3.41 6.30 -9.86
CA ALA A 33 4.43 7.20 -10.42
C ALA A 33 4.31 7.33 -11.95
N TYR A 34 4.05 6.23 -12.65
CA TYR A 34 3.83 6.22 -14.09
C TYR A 34 2.60 7.05 -14.49
N LEU A 35 1.47 6.87 -13.79
CA LEU A 35 0.25 7.66 -14.05
C LEU A 35 0.47 9.15 -13.79
N LEU A 36 1.24 9.50 -12.75
CA LEU A 36 1.58 10.89 -12.47
C LEU A 36 2.39 11.52 -13.62
N ALA A 37 3.41 10.82 -14.11
CA ALA A 37 4.20 11.27 -15.26
C ALA A 37 3.33 11.39 -16.53
N GLN A 38 2.51 10.38 -16.80
CA GLN A 38 1.61 10.37 -17.96
C GLN A 38 0.59 11.52 -17.93
N ASN A 39 0.05 11.86 -16.75
CA ASN A 39 -0.87 12.98 -16.60
C ASN A 39 -0.17 14.32 -16.88
N ALA A 40 1.06 14.50 -16.40
CA ALA A 40 1.85 15.69 -16.64
C ALA A 40 2.17 15.87 -18.14
N GLU A 41 2.54 14.78 -18.82
CA GLU A 41 2.78 14.77 -20.26
C GLU A 41 1.50 15.10 -21.04
N ARG A 42 0.37 14.44 -20.72
CA ARG A 42 -0.91 14.64 -21.40
C ARG A 42 -1.43 16.08 -21.27
N ASP A 43 -1.28 16.64 -20.08
CA ASP A 43 -1.83 17.97 -19.77
C ASP A 43 -0.81 19.09 -20.06
N GLN A 44 0.38 18.76 -20.59
CA GLN A 44 1.50 19.67 -20.88
C GLN A 44 1.87 20.58 -19.70
N LYS A 45 1.68 20.08 -18.48
CA LYS A 45 1.91 20.82 -17.24
C LYS A 45 2.99 20.10 -16.44
N PRO A 46 3.92 20.84 -15.81
CA PRO A 46 4.89 20.23 -14.93
C PRO A 46 4.17 19.52 -13.78
N VAL A 47 4.77 18.41 -13.30
CA VAL A 47 4.32 17.76 -12.08
C VAL A 47 4.42 18.78 -10.94
N ASN A 48 3.27 19.26 -10.48
CA ASN A 48 3.18 20.19 -9.36
C ASN A 48 2.39 19.51 -8.24
N ILE A 49 3.11 18.88 -7.32
CA ILE A 49 2.55 18.34 -6.08
C ILE A 49 2.82 19.35 -4.98
N SER A 50 1.78 19.98 -4.47
CA SER A 50 1.92 20.85 -3.30
C SER A 50 2.27 20.04 -2.05
N PRO A 51 2.97 20.63 -1.07
CA PRO A 51 3.23 19.95 0.20
C PRO A 51 1.96 19.41 0.89
N GLY A 52 0.84 20.14 0.76
CA GLY A 52 -0.46 19.73 1.30
C GLY A 52 -1.03 18.48 0.62
N GLU A 53 -0.88 18.35 -0.69
CA GLU A 53 -1.28 17.14 -1.43
C GLU A 53 -0.41 15.93 -1.05
N GLY A 54 0.90 16.14 -0.87
CA GLY A 54 1.80 15.10 -0.38
C GLY A 54 1.41 14.58 1.01
N VAL A 55 1.10 15.47 1.94
CA VAL A 55 0.60 15.10 3.28
C VAL A 55 -0.74 14.36 3.17
N LYS A 56 -1.68 14.84 2.36
CA LYS A 56 -2.98 14.17 2.17
C LYS A 56 -2.80 12.75 1.64
N LEU A 57 -1.92 12.56 0.66
CA LEU A 57 -1.60 11.24 0.11
C LEU A 57 -0.98 10.33 1.18
N ALA A 58 -0.01 10.83 1.95
CA ALA A 58 0.61 10.07 3.03
C ALA A 58 -0.43 9.64 4.09
N VAL A 59 -1.33 10.53 4.49
CA VAL A 59 -2.41 10.21 5.44
C VAL A 59 -3.34 9.12 4.89
N LEU A 60 -3.64 9.12 3.58
CA LEU A 60 -4.43 8.04 2.97
C LEU A 60 -3.71 6.69 3.04
N VAL A 61 -2.41 6.66 2.73
CA VAL A 61 -1.60 5.43 2.83
C VAL A 61 -1.53 4.95 4.28
N LEU A 62 -1.30 5.86 5.24
CA LEU A 62 -1.30 5.53 6.67
C LEU A 62 -2.67 5.03 7.13
N GLY A 63 -3.76 5.62 6.65
CA GLY A 63 -5.12 5.16 6.93
C GLY A 63 -5.35 3.74 6.44
N LEU A 64 -4.92 3.41 5.23
CA LEU A 64 -4.98 2.03 4.71
C LEU A 64 -4.17 1.06 5.57
N LEU A 65 -2.91 1.40 5.89
CA LEU A 65 -2.06 0.56 6.74
C LEU A 65 -2.68 0.34 8.13
N ARG A 66 -3.27 1.40 8.71
CA ARG A 66 -3.99 1.32 9.97
C ARG A 66 -5.18 0.38 9.86
N SER A 67 -6.02 0.52 8.83
CA SER A 67 -7.18 -0.35 8.61
C SER A 67 -6.79 -1.82 8.47
N ILE A 68 -5.65 -2.11 7.83
CA ILE A 68 -5.11 -3.48 7.75
C ILE A 68 -4.63 -3.96 9.13
N ALA A 69 -3.96 -3.09 9.90
CA ALA A 69 -3.43 -3.44 11.22
C ALA A 69 -4.54 -3.72 12.26
N THR A 70 -5.68 -3.03 12.14
CA THR A 70 -6.86 -3.24 13.00
C THR A 70 -7.84 -4.25 12.39
N LEU A 71 -7.52 -4.84 11.24
CA LEU A 71 -8.36 -5.86 10.63
C LEU A 71 -8.27 -7.11 11.52
N HIS A 72 -9.43 -7.55 12.04
CA HIS A 72 -9.60 -8.60 13.07
C HIS A 72 -9.50 -8.16 14.54
N GLU A 73 -9.48 -6.86 14.84
CA GLU A 73 -10.00 -6.35 16.14
C GLU A 73 -11.54 -6.41 16.18
#